data_AF-A0A9X1ZST2-F1
#
_entry.id   AF-A0A9X1ZST2-F1
#
_cell.length_a   1.000
_cell.length_b   1.000
_cell.length_c   1.000
_cell.angle_alpha   90.00
_cell.angle_beta   90.00
_cell.angle_gamma   90.00
#
_symmetry.space_group_name_H-M   'P 1'
#
loop_
_entity.id
_entity.type
_entity.pdbx_description
1 polymer ?
#
loop_
_entity_poly.entity_id
_entity_poly.type
_entity_poly.pdbx_seq_one_letter_code
_entity_poly.pdbx_strand_id
1 'polypeptide(L)'
;MSRKIFLITILIMSISLLHAGQGMKPVPVIFDSDMGFDYDDVGALAVLHALSDNGEVEILATIASTKYEGVAAVMDVLNTYYNKPDIPIGVPKGDALLLKDRQGWSDTLISRYPHDIWENKGVRGAVELYRRILANQPNNSVTLITVGFLTNIAGLLRSSADRFSPLSGKELIDKKVLKMVSMAGKFPSGLEFNIEEDVASARYVFENWSRSLLFSGFEIGNEIKTGLSLVQNSRINNNPVKDVYRISIPQEKKDSTGRMSWDQTAVLAAVRGLEPYYKVKSGSIIIRDDGSNTWSPIGSQQHLIADRPVAEVQQIIDNLMMQQPLHDEKPLVVFVLGDHEYSGEVTMPIIAKELEKNYGIRTKVLTAFPDQNSEENIPGLEILEKADLVVFFLRWRRLPAEQIKYIENYLESGKPVMGLRTSTHAFNYPEGHELEKWNAFGELAFNSPPGWEKKGHTHYGHESTTEVSVIPEVKDHPILTGVEENFPAKSWLYTVLPDYPLKPSEWLLMGKPINPDDPEAINHPVAWTGINSYGGKFFMTTLGHPEDFSEISMQRLILNAVHWTLGKPVPKQMKTELNINVPYRGIEN
;
A
#
# COMPACT_ATOMS: atom_id res chain seq x y z
N MET A 1 -43.36 -15.67 -25.14
CA MET A 1 -42.95 -14.62 -24.19
C MET A 1 -41.61 -15.01 -23.53
N SER A 2 -40.51 -15.13 -24.28
CA SER A 2 -39.20 -15.58 -23.72
C SER A 2 -37.98 -15.30 -24.62
N ARG A 3 -37.99 -14.20 -25.39
CA ARG A 3 -36.79 -13.77 -26.18
C ARG A 3 -36.46 -12.28 -26.08
N LYS A 4 -37.38 -11.45 -25.58
CA LYS A 4 -37.15 -10.01 -25.35
C LYS A 4 -36.56 -9.68 -23.97
N ILE A 5 -36.64 -10.60 -22.99
CA ILE A 5 -36.12 -10.38 -21.63
C ILE A 5 -34.60 -10.64 -21.59
N PHE A 6 -34.08 -11.59 -22.39
CA PHE A 6 -32.66 -11.95 -22.37
C PHE A 6 -31.73 -10.91 -23.02
N LEU A 7 -32.23 -10.14 -24.00
CA LEU A 7 -31.44 -9.07 -24.64
C LEU A 7 -31.34 -7.79 -23.79
N ILE A 8 -32.29 -7.54 -22.88
CA ILE A 8 -32.25 -6.37 -21.99
C ILE A 8 -31.27 -6.62 -20.83
N THR A 9 -31.12 -7.87 -20.38
CA THR A 9 -30.16 -8.22 -19.32
C THR A 9 -28.70 -8.12 -19.80
N ILE A 10 -28.42 -8.42 -21.07
CA ILE A 10 -27.05 -8.33 -21.65
C ILE A 10 -26.65 -6.88 -21.94
N LEU A 11 -27.61 -5.98 -22.26
CA LEU A 11 -27.32 -4.56 -22.49
C LEU A 11 -27.12 -3.77 -21.18
N ILE A 12 -27.72 -4.20 -20.07
CA ILE A 12 -27.50 -3.59 -18.76
C ILE A 12 -26.17 -4.05 -18.13
N MET A 13 -25.75 -5.30 -18.35
CA MET A 13 -24.44 -5.79 -17.90
C MET A 13 -23.25 -5.20 -18.68
N SER A 14 -23.45 -4.77 -19.93
CA SER A 14 -22.38 -4.18 -20.76
C SER A 14 -22.17 -2.68 -20.56
N ILE A 15 -23.11 -1.97 -19.93
CA ILE A 15 -22.92 -0.57 -19.49
C ILE A 15 -22.21 -0.50 -18.13
N SER A 16 -22.31 -1.55 -17.31
CA SER A 16 -21.59 -1.66 -16.02
C SER A 16 -20.10 -1.98 -16.17
N LEU A 17 -19.67 -2.55 -17.31
CA LEU A 17 -18.27 -2.91 -17.58
C LEU A 17 -17.45 -1.78 -18.23
N LEU A 18 -18.08 -0.67 -18.63
CA LEU A 18 -17.41 0.49 -19.22
C LEU A 18 -16.93 1.54 -18.20
N HIS A 19 -17.14 1.31 -16.89
CA HIS A 19 -16.64 2.19 -15.81
C HIS A 19 -15.49 1.58 -15.00
N ALA A 20 -15.09 0.33 -15.28
CA ALA A 20 -13.95 -0.33 -14.64
C ALA A 20 -12.66 -0.01 -15.42
N GLY A 21 -12.15 1.22 -15.27
CA GLY A 21 -10.94 1.63 -15.98
C GLY A 21 -10.47 3.08 -15.78
N GLN A 22 -11.17 3.88 -14.97
CA GLN A 22 -10.57 5.09 -14.41
C GLN A 22 -10.30 4.83 -12.94
N GLY A 23 -9.02 4.66 -12.57
CA GLY A 23 -8.64 4.72 -11.16
C GLY A 23 -9.23 6.00 -10.56
N MET A 24 -9.94 5.89 -9.44
CA MET A 24 -10.49 7.06 -8.77
C MET A 24 -9.36 8.05 -8.51
N LYS A 25 -9.51 9.29 -8.96
CA LYS A 25 -8.52 10.33 -8.66
C LYS A 25 -8.51 10.55 -7.14
N PRO A 26 -7.32 10.62 -6.49
CA PRO A 26 -7.23 10.92 -5.07
C PRO A 26 -7.96 12.21 -4.73
N VAL A 27 -8.65 12.25 -3.59
CA VAL A 27 -9.31 13.46 -3.10
C VAL A 27 -8.25 14.45 -2.59
N PRO A 28 -8.14 15.68 -3.12
CA PRO A 28 -7.19 16.66 -2.60
C PRO A 28 -7.71 17.25 -1.29
N VAL A 29 -6.98 17.07 -0.19
CA VAL A 29 -7.41 17.41 1.17
C VAL A 29 -6.46 18.41 1.84
N ILE A 30 -7.03 19.40 2.52
CA ILE A 30 -6.34 20.13 3.60
C ILE A 30 -6.96 19.67 4.92
N PHE A 31 -6.12 19.17 5.83
CA PHE A 31 -6.52 18.70 7.16
C PHE A 31 -6.20 19.76 8.21
N ASP A 32 -7.20 20.22 8.95
CA ASP A 32 -7.10 21.24 10.00
C ASP A 32 -7.55 20.64 11.33
N SER A 33 -6.69 20.68 12.33
CA SER A 33 -6.81 19.89 13.56
C SER A 33 -6.32 20.69 14.75
N ASP A 34 -6.98 20.56 15.90
CA ASP A 34 -6.55 21.16 17.15
C ASP A 34 -5.46 20.34 17.87
N MET A 35 -5.04 19.21 17.27
CA MET A 35 -3.88 18.35 17.61
C MET A 35 -3.21 18.74 18.91
N GLY A 36 -3.65 18.18 20.03
CA GLY A 36 -3.07 18.52 21.31
C GLY A 36 -3.90 18.08 22.50
N PHE A 37 -5.07 18.68 22.72
CA PHE A 37 -5.77 18.55 24.00
C PHE A 37 -6.11 17.09 24.36
N ASP A 38 -6.72 16.37 23.43
CA ASP A 38 -6.88 14.92 23.48
C ASP A 38 -6.06 14.26 22.36
N TYR A 39 -6.46 13.10 21.84
CA TYR A 39 -5.58 12.28 21.00
C TYR A 39 -6.26 11.52 19.85
N ASP A 40 -7.55 11.76 19.59
CA ASP A 40 -8.19 11.23 18.38
C ASP A 40 -7.75 11.96 17.10
N ASP A 41 -7.27 13.20 17.18
CA ASP A 41 -6.58 13.87 16.06
C ASP A 41 -5.43 13.03 15.50
N VAL A 42 -4.64 12.39 16.39
CA VAL A 42 -3.52 11.53 16.02
C VAL A 42 -4.03 10.32 15.25
N GLY A 43 -5.15 9.73 15.69
CA GLY A 43 -5.81 8.65 14.96
C GLY A 43 -6.43 9.10 13.64
N ALA A 44 -6.98 10.32 13.57
CA ALA A 44 -7.53 10.88 12.34
C ALA A 44 -6.45 11.12 11.29
N LEU A 45 -5.30 11.66 11.70
CA LEU A 45 -4.16 11.83 10.82
C LEU A 45 -3.57 10.47 10.39
N ALA A 46 -3.56 9.46 11.26
CA ALA A 46 -3.19 8.09 10.91
C ALA A 46 -4.12 7.48 9.84
N VAL A 47 -5.44 7.65 10.02
CA VAL A 47 -6.45 7.23 9.02
C VAL A 47 -6.22 7.96 7.70
N LEU A 48 -5.98 9.27 7.72
CA LEU A 48 -5.75 10.07 6.52
C LEU A 48 -4.51 9.59 5.76
N HIS A 49 -3.41 9.30 6.46
CA HIS A 49 -2.19 8.76 5.85
C HIS A 49 -2.38 7.36 5.28
N ALA A 50 -3.08 6.47 5.99
CA ALA A 50 -3.41 5.14 5.47
C ALA A 50 -4.25 5.22 4.18
N LEU A 51 -5.23 6.12 4.13
CA LEU A 51 -6.01 6.39 2.92
C LEU A 51 -5.13 6.98 1.80
N SER A 52 -4.10 7.77 2.15
CA SER A 52 -3.17 8.33 1.17
C SER A 52 -2.30 7.24 0.55
N ASP A 53 -1.78 6.33 1.38
CA ASP A 53 -1.03 5.15 0.97
C ASP A 53 -1.86 4.21 0.09
N ASN A 54 -3.18 4.16 0.32
CA ASN A 54 -4.12 3.41 -0.51
C ASN A 54 -4.50 4.13 -1.82
N GLY A 55 -3.95 5.31 -2.08
CA GLY A 55 -4.23 6.11 -3.28
C GLY A 55 -5.59 6.81 -3.29
N GLU A 56 -6.26 6.91 -2.13
CA GLU A 56 -7.61 7.48 -2.03
C GLU A 56 -7.59 9.01 -1.79
N VAL A 57 -6.51 9.54 -1.21
CA VAL A 57 -6.38 10.96 -0.83
C VAL A 57 -4.99 11.52 -1.13
N GLU A 58 -4.95 12.76 -1.62
CA GLU A 58 -3.74 13.57 -1.73
C GLU A 58 -3.76 14.60 -0.58
N ILE A 59 -2.83 14.48 0.37
CA ILE A 59 -2.73 15.39 1.51
C ILE A 59 -1.95 16.64 1.07
N LEU A 60 -2.66 17.76 0.90
CA LEU A 60 -2.07 19.01 0.42
C LEU A 60 -1.38 19.80 1.54
N ALA A 61 -1.88 19.69 2.77
CA ALA A 61 -1.32 20.31 3.97
C ALA A 61 -1.97 19.73 5.24
N THR A 62 -1.22 19.78 6.35
CA THR A 62 -1.74 19.56 7.71
C THR A 62 -1.59 20.87 8.50
N ILE A 63 -2.68 21.36 9.08
CA ILE A 63 -2.75 22.68 9.69
C ILE A 63 -3.21 22.53 11.15
N ALA A 64 -2.47 23.13 12.07
CA ALA A 64 -2.88 23.24 13.46
C ALA A 64 -3.87 24.39 13.64
N SER A 65 -4.90 24.21 14.46
CA SER A 65 -5.79 25.27 14.97
C SER A 65 -5.47 25.69 16.40
N THR A 66 -4.54 24.99 17.07
CA THR A 66 -3.90 25.41 18.33
C THR A 66 -2.52 26.01 18.09
N LYS A 67 -1.98 26.72 19.09
CA LYS A 67 -0.67 27.39 18.99
C LYS A 67 0.33 27.07 20.11
N TYR A 68 0.15 25.97 20.85
CA TYR A 68 1.13 25.60 21.88
C TYR A 68 2.47 25.23 21.24
N GLU A 69 3.58 25.49 21.93
CA GLU A 69 4.91 25.20 21.40
C GLU A 69 5.11 23.69 21.24
N GLY A 70 5.45 23.24 20.02
CA GLY A 70 5.62 21.84 19.66
C GLY A 70 4.51 21.24 18.80
N VAL A 71 3.36 21.92 18.59
CA VAL A 71 2.28 21.38 17.74
C VAL A 71 2.73 21.08 16.30
N ALA A 72 3.60 21.93 15.72
CA ALA A 72 4.15 21.65 14.41
C ALA A 72 5.07 20.42 14.40
N ALA A 73 5.87 20.24 15.45
CA ALA A 73 6.77 19.10 15.60
C ALA A 73 5.97 17.79 15.73
N VAL A 74 4.86 17.79 16.45
CA VAL A 74 3.95 16.63 16.52
C VAL A 74 3.40 16.25 15.15
N MET A 75 2.88 17.23 14.41
CA MET A 75 2.36 16.97 13.06
C MET A 75 3.48 16.46 12.13
N ASP A 76 4.68 17.02 12.26
CA ASP A 76 5.84 16.60 11.47
C ASP A 76 6.32 15.18 11.81
N VAL A 77 6.36 14.80 13.09
CA VAL A 77 6.62 13.41 13.51
C VAL A 77 5.66 12.45 12.82
N LEU A 78 4.37 12.77 12.80
CA LEU A 78 3.36 11.91 12.19
C LEU A 78 3.54 11.86 10.66
N ASN A 79 3.72 13.01 10.00
CA ASN A 79 3.94 13.07 8.56
C ASN A 79 5.23 12.35 8.13
N THR A 80 6.33 12.55 8.86
CA THR A 80 7.62 11.89 8.66
C THR A 80 7.51 10.39 8.87
N TYR A 81 6.82 9.95 9.92
CA TYR A 81 6.58 8.52 10.17
C TYR A 81 5.89 7.85 8.98
N TYR A 82 4.90 8.52 8.36
CA TYR A 82 4.21 8.03 7.16
C TYR A 82 4.93 8.31 5.84
N ASN A 83 6.26 8.52 5.88
CA ASN A 83 7.14 8.78 4.73
C ASN A 83 6.71 9.98 3.87
N LYS A 84 6.12 11.01 4.49
CA LYS A 84 5.69 12.24 3.82
C LYS A 84 6.16 13.49 4.58
N PRO A 85 7.48 13.62 4.88
CA PRO A 85 8.02 14.74 5.66
C PRO A 85 7.76 16.11 4.99
N ASP A 86 7.65 16.14 3.66
CA ASP A 86 7.47 17.37 2.90
C ASP A 86 6.03 17.92 2.88
N ILE A 87 5.07 17.27 3.57
CA ILE A 87 3.71 17.81 3.67
C ILE A 87 3.77 19.18 4.36
N PRO A 88 3.28 20.25 3.72
CA PRO A 88 3.31 21.57 4.31
C PRO A 88 2.52 21.64 5.62
N ILE A 89 3.19 22.12 6.67
CA ILE A 89 2.57 22.36 7.98
C ILE A 89 2.26 23.85 8.15
N GLY A 90 1.10 24.16 8.73
CA GLY A 90 0.69 25.53 9.08
C GLY A 90 0.31 25.63 10.54
N VAL A 91 0.72 26.72 11.21
CA VAL A 91 0.36 27.01 12.62
C VAL A 91 -0.21 28.41 12.74
N PRO A 92 -1.23 28.67 13.57
CA PRO A 92 -1.78 30.01 13.74
C PRO A 92 -0.71 30.94 14.35
N LYS A 93 -0.55 32.14 13.78
CA LYS A 93 0.42 33.15 14.28
C LYS A 93 -0.21 34.26 15.11
N GLY A 94 -1.55 34.30 15.19
CA GLY A 94 -2.30 35.32 15.90
C GLY A 94 -3.16 34.72 17.02
N ASP A 95 -4.42 35.13 17.05
CA ASP A 95 -5.42 34.58 17.97
C ASP A 95 -5.69 33.12 17.59
N ALA A 96 -5.51 32.24 18.58
CA ALA A 96 -5.77 30.81 18.55
C ALA A 96 -5.66 30.28 19.98
N LEU A 97 -6.27 29.14 20.24
CA LEU A 97 -6.24 28.50 21.55
C LEU A 97 -4.86 27.89 21.83
N LEU A 98 -4.46 27.92 23.10
CA LEU A 98 -3.22 27.33 23.59
C LEU A 98 -3.58 26.10 24.43
N LEU A 99 -3.83 24.99 23.75
CA LEU A 99 -4.22 23.72 24.36
C LEU A 99 -3.22 22.65 23.98
N LYS A 100 -2.33 22.33 24.93
CA LYS A 100 -1.39 21.19 24.84
C LYS A 100 -1.99 19.98 25.54
N ASP A 101 -1.58 18.79 25.13
CA ASP A 101 -1.93 17.56 25.82
C ASP A 101 -1.51 17.58 27.29
N ARG A 102 -2.30 16.94 28.14
CA ARG A 102 -2.02 16.80 29.58
C ARG A 102 -1.41 15.43 29.93
N GLN A 103 -1.33 14.53 28.96
CA GLN A 103 -1.00 13.12 29.16
C GLN A 103 0.49 12.80 28.89
N GLY A 104 1.27 13.79 28.41
CA GLY A 104 2.68 13.69 28.09
C GLY A 104 2.97 13.00 26.75
N TRP A 105 1.97 12.78 25.91
CA TRP A 105 2.15 12.06 24.65
C TRP A 105 2.84 12.93 23.60
N SER A 106 2.60 14.24 23.54
CA SER A 106 3.26 15.11 22.54
C SER A 106 4.77 15.19 22.78
N ASP A 107 5.18 15.37 24.05
CA ASP A 107 6.60 15.39 24.44
C ASP A 107 7.28 14.04 24.15
N THR A 108 6.54 12.94 24.31
CA THR A 108 7.04 11.60 23.97
C THR A 108 7.25 11.45 22.46
N LEU A 109 6.35 11.98 21.63
CA LEU A 109 6.50 11.92 20.18
C LEU A 109 7.73 12.70 19.72
N ILE A 110 7.82 13.97 20.12
CA ILE A 110 8.92 14.87 19.75
C ILE A 110 10.27 14.29 20.21
N SER A 111 10.35 13.69 21.39
CA SER A 111 11.62 13.16 21.90
C SER A 111 12.05 11.83 21.26
N ARG A 112 11.13 11.00 20.74
CA ARG A 112 11.43 9.62 20.33
C ARG A 112 11.48 9.39 18.83
N TYR A 113 10.76 10.20 18.05
CA TYR A 113 10.56 9.92 16.62
C TYR A 113 11.30 10.93 15.72
N PRO A 114 11.81 10.50 14.55
CA PRO A 114 12.42 11.39 13.58
C PRO A 114 11.44 12.46 13.07
N HIS A 115 11.93 13.69 12.95
CA HIS A 115 11.24 14.85 12.43
C HIS A 115 12.29 15.97 12.21
N ASP A 116 11.98 16.99 11.41
CA ASP A 116 12.89 18.09 11.11
C ASP A 116 12.37 19.48 11.54
N ILE A 117 11.11 19.58 11.94
CA ILE A 117 10.51 20.78 12.53
C ILE A 117 10.50 20.71 14.05
N TRP A 118 11.34 21.53 14.70
CA TRP A 118 11.44 21.56 16.17
C TRP A 118 10.61 22.67 16.84
N GLU A 119 10.35 23.76 16.12
CA GLU A 119 9.70 24.95 16.66
C GLU A 119 8.60 25.45 15.72
N ASN A 120 7.52 25.95 16.31
CA ASN A 120 6.42 26.54 15.54
C ASN A 120 6.88 27.77 14.74
N LYS A 121 7.90 28.50 15.23
CA LYS A 121 8.36 29.77 14.66
C LYS A 121 8.81 29.65 13.20
N GLY A 122 9.48 28.55 12.84
CA GLY A 122 9.97 28.29 11.48
C GLY A 122 8.88 27.93 10.47
N VAL A 123 7.67 27.61 10.94
CA VAL A 123 6.56 27.12 10.13
C VAL A 123 5.68 28.28 9.64
N ARG A 124 5.05 28.12 8.48
CA ARG A 124 4.16 29.13 7.88
C ARG A 124 2.92 29.39 8.74
N GLY A 125 2.36 30.59 8.66
CA GLY A 125 1.06 30.87 9.28
C GLY A 125 -0.07 30.06 8.64
N ALA A 126 -1.01 29.54 9.44
CA ALA A 126 -2.13 28.72 8.97
C ALA A 126 -2.93 29.36 7.83
N VAL A 127 -3.43 30.59 8.02
CA VAL A 127 -4.18 31.34 6.97
C VAL A 127 -3.33 31.60 5.74
N GLU A 128 -2.04 31.91 5.92
CA GLU A 128 -1.11 32.12 4.81
C GLU A 128 -0.92 30.83 3.99
N LEU A 129 -0.79 29.69 4.66
CA LEU A 129 -0.66 28.39 3.99
C LEU A 129 -1.93 28.00 3.24
N TYR A 130 -3.12 28.18 3.85
CA TYR A 130 -4.40 28.00 3.17
C TYR A 130 -4.47 28.78 1.86
N ARG A 131 -4.17 30.07 1.90
CA ARG A 131 -4.22 30.94 0.72
C ARG A 131 -3.25 30.47 -0.36
N ARG A 132 -2.02 30.11 0.02
CA ARG A 132 -1.00 29.57 -0.90
C ARG A 132 -1.47 28.28 -1.57
N ILE A 133 -1.96 27.30 -0.80
CA ILE A 133 -2.40 26.01 -1.34
C ILE A 133 -3.62 26.20 -2.25
N LEU A 134 -4.68 26.85 -1.76
CA LEU A 134 -5.91 27.05 -2.53
C LEU A 134 -5.68 27.84 -3.82
N ALA A 135 -4.82 28.85 -3.83
CA ALA A 135 -4.50 29.63 -5.03
C ALA A 135 -3.97 28.75 -6.18
N ASN A 136 -3.22 27.70 -5.85
CA ASN A 136 -2.58 26.80 -6.82
C ASN A 136 -3.44 25.59 -7.20
N GLN A 137 -4.56 25.35 -6.51
CA GLN A 137 -5.42 24.21 -6.79
C GLN A 137 -6.41 24.49 -7.92
N PRO A 138 -6.91 23.47 -8.64
CA PRO A 138 -8.03 23.63 -9.56
C PRO A 138 -9.27 24.21 -8.86
N ASN A 139 -10.21 24.74 -9.65
CA ASN A 139 -11.46 25.24 -9.09
C ASN A 139 -12.36 24.05 -8.69
N ASN A 140 -13.11 24.20 -7.59
CA ASN A 140 -13.99 23.16 -7.05
C ASN A 140 -13.32 21.79 -6.84
N SER A 141 -12.05 21.74 -6.40
CA SER A 141 -11.32 20.49 -6.24
C SER A 141 -10.96 20.15 -4.79
N VAL A 142 -10.79 21.15 -3.92
CA VAL A 142 -10.24 20.92 -2.58
C VAL A 142 -11.34 20.57 -1.59
N THR A 143 -11.14 19.49 -0.84
CA THR A 143 -11.95 19.16 0.34
C THR A 143 -11.23 19.67 1.59
N LEU A 144 -11.92 20.43 2.42
CA LEU A 144 -11.42 20.81 3.74
C LEU A 144 -11.94 19.83 4.77
N ILE A 145 -11.07 19.38 5.67
CA ILE A 145 -11.43 18.57 6.83
C ILE A 145 -11.03 19.37 8.07
N THR A 146 -12.01 19.80 8.86
CA THR A 146 -11.78 20.56 10.09
C THR A 146 -12.21 19.73 11.28
N VAL A 147 -11.25 19.23 12.05
CA VAL A 147 -11.50 18.42 13.25
C VAL A 147 -11.20 19.15 14.55
N GLY A 148 -10.74 20.40 14.45
CA GLY A 148 -10.56 21.30 15.61
C GLY A 148 -11.23 22.66 15.43
N PHE A 149 -10.65 23.68 16.06
CA PHE A 149 -11.22 25.03 16.12
C PHE A 149 -11.26 25.72 14.76
N LEU A 150 -12.34 26.47 14.53
CA LEU A 150 -12.60 27.16 13.26
C LEU A 150 -11.91 28.53 13.15
N THR A 151 -11.01 28.87 14.07
CA THR A 151 -10.26 30.13 14.09
C THR A 151 -9.53 30.38 12.77
N ASN A 152 -8.89 29.33 12.21
CA ASN A 152 -8.18 29.41 10.94
C ASN A 152 -9.13 29.68 9.75
N ILE A 153 -10.26 29.00 9.70
CA ILE A 153 -11.26 29.18 8.64
C ILE A 153 -11.92 30.56 8.74
N ALA A 154 -12.20 31.04 9.95
CA ALA A 154 -12.71 32.38 10.18
C ALA A 154 -11.70 33.44 9.73
N GLY A 155 -10.41 33.24 10.04
CA GLY A 155 -9.30 34.08 9.56
C GLY A 155 -9.17 34.05 8.04
N LEU A 156 -9.33 32.88 7.42
CA LEU A 156 -9.32 32.74 5.96
C LEU A 156 -10.48 33.49 5.32
N LEU A 157 -11.73 33.31 5.78
CA LEU A 157 -12.90 34.03 5.27
C LEU A 157 -12.73 35.56 5.34
N ARG A 158 -12.10 36.06 6.40
CA ARG A 158 -11.82 37.50 6.61
C ARG A 158 -10.59 38.03 5.86
N SER A 159 -9.75 37.14 5.32
CA SER A 159 -8.50 37.54 4.67
C SER A 159 -8.77 38.31 3.36
N SER A 160 -8.00 39.37 3.14
CA SER A 160 -7.99 40.12 1.88
C SER A 160 -7.12 39.43 0.82
N ALA A 161 -7.11 39.96 -0.40
CA ALA A 161 -6.15 39.58 -1.43
C ALA A 161 -4.69 39.68 -0.93
N ASP A 162 -3.81 38.86 -1.48
CA ASP A 162 -2.39 38.82 -1.10
C ASP A 162 -1.48 38.45 -2.29
N ARG A 163 -0.21 38.17 -1.99
CA ARG A 163 0.78 37.78 -3.00
C ARG A 163 0.49 36.44 -3.70
N PHE A 164 -0.36 35.58 -3.15
CA PHE A 164 -0.69 34.28 -3.74
C PHE A 164 -1.91 34.36 -4.63
N SER A 165 -2.87 35.22 -4.31
CA SER A 165 -4.10 35.38 -5.07
C SER A 165 -4.67 36.79 -4.97
N PRO A 166 -5.15 37.38 -6.08
CA PRO A 166 -5.89 38.64 -6.07
C PRO A 166 -7.29 38.51 -5.44
N LEU A 167 -7.75 37.29 -5.13
CA LEU A 167 -9.04 37.04 -4.49
C LEU A 167 -8.95 37.21 -2.97
N SER A 168 -10.00 37.77 -2.37
CA SER A 168 -10.23 37.65 -0.93
C SER A 168 -10.35 36.17 -0.53
N GLY A 169 -10.17 35.86 0.74
CA GLY A 169 -10.24 34.46 1.18
C GLY A 169 -11.63 33.86 0.99
N LYS A 170 -12.69 34.65 1.17
CA LYS A 170 -14.06 34.22 0.83
C LYS A 170 -14.19 33.85 -0.65
N GLU A 171 -13.75 34.72 -1.56
CA GLU A 171 -13.79 34.44 -3.01
C GLU A 171 -12.90 33.24 -3.40
N LEU A 172 -11.77 33.07 -2.70
CA LEU A 172 -10.88 31.94 -2.92
C LEU A 172 -11.53 30.62 -2.49
N ILE A 173 -12.19 30.58 -1.33
CA ILE A 173 -13.02 29.45 -0.88
C ILE A 173 -14.11 29.19 -1.93
N ASP A 174 -14.86 30.23 -2.32
CA ASP A 174 -15.95 30.14 -3.30
C ASP A 174 -15.52 29.50 -4.62
N LYS A 175 -14.28 29.78 -5.03
CA LYS A 175 -13.71 29.32 -6.29
C LYS A 175 -13.04 27.94 -6.21
N LYS A 176 -12.39 27.62 -5.10
CA LYS A 176 -11.45 26.48 -5.00
C LYS A 176 -12.00 25.30 -4.20
N VAL A 177 -12.80 25.57 -3.18
CA VAL A 177 -13.26 24.55 -2.24
C VAL A 177 -14.50 23.86 -2.79
N LEU A 178 -14.43 22.54 -2.88
CA LEU A 178 -15.55 21.67 -3.24
C LEU A 178 -16.55 21.59 -2.08
N LYS A 179 -16.05 21.15 -0.91
CA LYS A 179 -16.83 20.95 0.32
C LYS A 179 -15.93 21.09 1.55
N MET A 180 -16.55 21.32 2.70
CA MET A 180 -15.92 21.17 4.02
C MET A 180 -16.65 20.07 4.81
N VAL A 181 -15.88 19.18 5.43
CA VAL A 181 -16.37 18.23 6.43
C VAL A 181 -15.82 18.65 7.79
N SER A 182 -16.70 18.97 8.73
CA SER A 182 -16.32 19.47 10.05
C SER A 182 -16.73 18.48 11.13
N MET A 183 -15.80 18.06 12.00
CA MET A 183 -16.16 17.48 13.29
C MET A 183 -16.60 18.63 14.19
N ALA A 184 -17.90 18.85 14.28
CA ALA A 184 -18.48 19.95 15.05
C ALA A 184 -19.96 19.73 15.34
N GLY A 185 -20.40 20.23 16.48
CA GLY A 185 -21.80 20.23 16.89
C GLY A 185 -22.31 18.87 17.35
N LYS A 186 -23.44 18.91 18.04
CA LYS A 186 -24.17 17.74 18.52
C LYS A 186 -25.59 17.81 18.01
N PHE A 187 -26.03 16.82 17.23
CA PHE A 187 -27.32 16.90 16.54
C PHE A 187 -28.37 16.00 17.18
N PRO A 188 -29.64 16.47 17.27
CA PRO A 188 -30.16 17.74 16.77
C PRO A 188 -29.88 18.96 17.66
N SER A 189 -29.36 18.76 18.88
CA SER A 189 -28.97 19.85 19.77
C SER A 189 -28.00 19.37 20.85
N GLY A 190 -27.11 20.25 21.29
CA GLY A 190 -26.24 19.98 22.43
C GLY A 190 -25.08 20.95 22.54
N LEU A 191 -24.08 20.56 23.31
CA LEU A 191 -22.81 21.25 23.45
C LEU A 191 -21.72 20.31 22.91
N GLU A 192 -20.79 20.87 22.16
CA GLU A 192 -19.69 20.15 21.51
C GLU A 192 -18.43 21.04 21.58
N PHE A 193 -17.30 20.41 21.86
CA PHE A 193 -16.07 21.05 22.31
C PHE A 193 -15.48 22.06 21.30
N ASN A 194 -15.41 21.68 20.02
CA ASN A 194 -14.86 22.53 18.96
C ASN A 194 -15.66 23.82 18.74
N ILE A 195 -16.97 23.79 18.99
CA ILE A 195 -17.81 25.00 18.98
C ILE A 195 -17.69 25.77 20.30
N GLU A 196 -17.72 25.07 21.45
CA GLU A 196 -17.71 25.69 22.78
C GLU A 196 -16.46 26.54 23.02
N GLU A 197 -15.29 26.03 22.65
CA GLU A 197 -14.01 26.70 22.94
C GLU A 197 -13.74 27.92 22.04
N ASP A 198 -14.35 28.01 20.85
CA ASP A 198 -14.28 29.19 19.97
C ASP A 198 -15.63 29.50 19.29
N VAL A 199 -16.62 29.83 20.12
CA VAL A 199 -18.00 30.15 19.69
C VAL A 199 -18.03 31.23 18.62
N ALA A 200 -17.19 32.26 18.76
CA ALA A 200 -17.17 33.41 17.87
C ALA A 200 -16.72 33.03 16.45
N SER A 201 -15.66 32.22 16.33
CA SER A 201 -15.21 31.72 15.02
C SER A 201 -16.18 30.71 14.46
N ALA A 202 -16.66 29.74 15.25
CA ALA A 202 -17.60 28.72 14.78
C ALA A 202 -18.89 29.32 14.24
N ARG A 203 -19.50 30.26 14.98
CA ARG A 203 -20.69 31.00 14.53
C ARG A 203 -20.41 31.76 13.24
N TYR A 204 -19.33 32.54 13.22
CA TYR A 204 -19.00 33.33 12.04
C TYR A 204 -18.80 32.45 10.80
N VAL A 205 -18.10 31.33 10.92
CA VAL A 205 -17.86 30.41 9.80
C VAL A 205 -19.19 29.81 9.33
N PHE A 206 -19.98 29.20 10.20
CA PHE A 206 -21.19 28.50 9.74
C PHE A 206 -22.28 29.44 9.22
N GLU A 207 -22.34 30.70 9.67
CA GLU A 207 -23.24 31.71 9.12
C GLU A 207 -22.78 32.28 7.77
N ASN A 208 -21.46 32.30 7.50
CA ASN A 208 -20.87 32.91 6.31
C ASN A 208 -20.31 31.90 5.30
N TRP A 209 -20.45 30.60 5.57
CA TRP A 209 -19.99 29.54 4.69
C TRP A 209 -20.95 29.32 3.51
N SER A 210 -20.40 29.30 2.31
CA SER A 210 -21.15 29.29 1.04
C SER A 210 -21.02 27.99 0.25
N ARG A 211 -20.09 27.11 0.62
CA ARG A 211 -19.86 25.81 -0.04
C ARG A 211 -20.64 24.70 0.67
N SER A 212 -20.67 23.51 0.07
CA SER A 212 -21.21 22.32 0.74
C SER A 212 -20.52 22.11 2.09
N LEU A 213 -21.32 21.95 3.14
CA LEU A 213 -20.85 21.77 4.51
C LEU A 213 -21.54 20.54 5.10
N LEU A 214 -20.71 19.59 5.54
CA LEU A 214 -21.12 18.36 6.18
C LEU A 214 -20.55 18.31 7.60
N PHE A 215 -21.41 18.10 8.59
CA PHE A 215 -21.03 17.90 9.98
C PHE A 215 -20.90 16.42 10.31
N SER A 216 -19.75 16.02 10.85
CA SER A 216 -19.63 14.81 11.67
C SER A 216 -19.92 15.20 13.11
N GLY A 217 -21.15 14.95 13.55
CA GLY A 217 -21.60 15.35 14.89
C GLY A 217 -20.98 14.51 16.00
N PHE A 218 -20.97 15.05 17.21
CA PHE A 218 -20.51 14.37 18.43
C PHE A 218 -21.07 12.94 18.56
N GLU A 219 -22.35 12.75 18.27
CA GLU A 219 -23.04 11.47 18.39
C GLU A 219 -22.51 10.37 17.44
N ILE A 220 -21.85 10.74 16.34
CA ILE A 220 -21.32 9.78 15.37
C ILE A 220 -20.05 9.12 15.92
N GLY A 221 -19.08 9.93 16.33
CA GLY A 221 -17.83 9.42 16.89
C GLY A 221 -17.95 8.86 18.31
N ASN A 222 -18.93 9.31 19.09
CA ASN A 222 -19.09 8.91 20.49
C ASN A 222 -19.29 7.40 20.67
N GLU A 223 -19.98 6.76 19.73
CA GLU A 223 -20.28 5.32 19.79
C GLU A 223 -19.14 4.44 19.26
N ILE A 224 -18.26 4.99 18.41
CA ILE A 224 -17.18 4.25 17.76
C ILE A 224 -15.91 4.39 18.61
N LYS A 225 -15.37 3.28 19.13
CA LYS A 225 -14.22 3.31 20.04
C LYS A 225 -13.03 2.53 19.49
N THR A 226 -11.94 3.21 19.20
CA THR A 226 -10.79 2.64 18.50
C THR A 226 -9.50 2.70 19.33
N GLY A 227 -8.45 2.05 18.82
CA GLY A 227 -7.09 2.16 19.33
C GLY A 227 -6.66 1.03 20.28
N LEU A 228 -7.58 0.28 20.87
CA LEU A 228 -7.20 -0.90 21.69
C LEU A 228 -6.54 -1.98 20.84
N SER A 229 -7.09 -2.27 19.65
CA SER A 229 -6.49 -3.22 18.71
C SER A 229 -5.08 -2.80 18.30
N LEU A 230 -4.86 -1.50 18.06
CA LEU A 230 -3.53 -0.94 17.78
C LEU A 230 -2.56 -1.14 18.94
N VAL A 231 -2.97 -0.80 20.17
CA VAL A 231 -2.14 -0.94 21.37
C VAL A 231 -1.79 -2.42 21.64
N GLN A 232 -2.72 -3.33 21.42
CA GLN A 232 -2.55 -4.77 21.67
C GLN A 232 -1.80 -5.51 20.56
N ASN A 233 -1.69 -4.95 19.36
CA ASN A 233 -1.05 -5.61 18.24
C ASN A 233 0.48 -5.65 18.39
N SER A 234 1.03 -6.81 18.76
CA SER A 234 2.48 -7.02 18.98
C SER A 234 3.33 -6.94 17.71
N ARG A 235 2.73 -7.01 16.52
CA ARG A 235 3.45 -6.88 15.24
C ARG A 235 3.77 -5.42 14.91
N ILE A 236 3.02 -4.48 15.47
CA ILE A 236 3.23 -3.04 15.28
C ILE A 236 4.22 -2.54 16.33
N ASN A 237 5.42 -2.17 15.88
CA ASN A 237 6.52 -1.70 16.71
C ASN A 237 7.03 -0.36 16.18
N ASN A 238 7.61 0.46 17.06
CA ASN A 238 8.14 1.79 16.72
C ASN A 238 7.13 2.65 15.94
N ASN A 239 5.91 2.78 16.47
CA ASN A 239 4.80 3.48 15.83
C ASN A 239 4.32 4.62 16.75
N PRO A 240 4.39 5.90 16.32
CA PRO A 240 4.03 7.04 17.16
C PRO A 240 2.55 7.05 17.54
N VAL A 241 1.65 6.67 16.63
CA VAL A 241 0.20 6.57 16.88
C VAL A 241 -0.06 5.56 18.00
N LYS A 242 0.55 4.37 17.92
CA LYS A 242 0.43 3.34 18.95
C LYS A 242 0.94 3.83 20.30
N ASP A 243 2.05 4.57 20.32
CA ASP A 243 2.60 5.12 21.55
C ASP A 243 1.67 6.14 22.19
N VAL A 244 1.06 7.04 21.41
CA VAL A 244 0.05 7.98 21.91
C VAL A 244 -1.11 7.23 22.56
N TYR A 245 -1.75 6.30 21.86
CA TYR A 245 -2.90 5.56 22.39
C TYR A 245 -2.51 4.72 23.62
N ARG A 246 -1.31 4.11 23.63
CA ARG A 246 -0.80 3.34 24.76
C ARG A 246 -0.55 4.21 26.00
N ILE A 247 -0.09 5.45 25.82
CA ILE A 247 0.13 6.42 26.91
C ILE A 247 -1.20 6.95 27.43
N SER A 248 -2.11 7.29 26.53
CA SER A 248 -3.32 8.05 26.88
C SER A 248 -4.45 7.19 27.44
N ILE A 249 -4.74 6.02 26.85
CA ILE A 249 -5.88 5.16 27.27
C ILE A 249 -5.88 4.85 28.78
N PRO A 250 -4.75 4.45 29.41
CA PRO A 250 -4.75 4.12 30.83
C PRO A 250 -4.95 5.32 31.77
N GLN A 251 -4.74 6.54 31.29
CA GLN A 251 -4.85 7.76 32.11
C GLN A 251 -6.28 8.23 32.29
N GLU A 252 -7.22 7.79 31.44
CA GLU A 252 -8.61 8.23 31.43
C GLU A 252 -9.57 7.03 31.50
N LYS A 253 -10.35 6.92 32.58
CA LYS A 253 -11.26 5.78 32.80
C LYS A 253 -12.27 5.60 31.66
N LYS A 254 -12.72 6.71 31.06
CA LYS A 254 -13.66 6.71 29.92
C LYS A 254 -13.11 6.00 28.67
N ASP A 255 -11.79 5.95 28.54
CA ASP A 255 -11.10 5.35 27.38
C ASP A 255 -10.76 3.86 27.59
N SER A 256 -11.15 3.27 28.73
CA SER A 256 -10.91 1.85 29.06
C SER A 256 -11.44 0.84 28.03
N THR A 257 -12.31 1.28 27.11
CA THR A 257 -12.88 0.46 26.02
C THR A 257 -12.45 0.96 24.64
N GLY A 258 -11.40 1.78 24.57
CA GLY A 258 -10.97 2.51 23.38
C GLY A 258 -11.38 3.98 23.45
N ARG A 259 -10.74 4.79 22.60
CA ARG A 259 -10.98 6.22 22.46
C ARG A 259 -12.11 6.46 21.44
N MET A 260 -13.03 7.37 21.75
CA MET A 260 -14.07 7.80 20.82
C MET A 260 -13.46 8.30 19.52
N SER A 261 -14.09 7.98 18.39
CA SER A 261 -13.56 8.29 17.05
C SER A 261 -14.24 9.52 16.42
N TRP A 262 -14.19 10.68 17.08
CA TRP A 262 -14.85 11.88 16.54
C TRP A 262 -14.20 12.36 15.25
N ASP A 263 -12.88 12.49 15.25
CA ASP A 263 -12.16 13.08 14.11
C ASP A 263 -11.99 12.08 12.95
N GLN A 264 -11.79 10.81 13.26
CA GLN A 264 -11.62 9.73 12.27
C GLN A 264 -12.87 9.57 11.42
N THR A 265 -14.07 9.77 12.00
CA THR A 265 -15.32 9.70 11.24
C THR A 265 -15.47 10.85 10.26
N ALA A 266 -15.00 12.05 10.60
CA ALA A 266 -14.93 13.18 9.67
C ALA A 266 -13.96 12.90 8.51
N VAL A 267 -12.78 12.33 8.80
CA VAL A 267 -11.82 11.91 7.77
C VAL A 267 -12.42 10.86 6.83
N LEU A 268 -13.03 9.82 7.40
CA LEU A 268 -13.64 8.73 6.63
C LEU A 268 -14.74 9.26 5.69
N ALA A 269 -15.65 10.09 6.20
CA ALA A 269 -16.74 10.69 5.42
C ALA A 269 -16.24 11.67 4.33
N ALA A 270 -15.14 12.38 4.61
CA ALA A 270 -14.55 13.31 3.65
C ALA A 270 -13.97 12.58 2.43
N VAL A 271 -13.19 11.51 2.67
CA VAL A 271 -12.43 10.77 1.65
C VAL A 271 -13.27 9.69 0.97
N ARG A 272 -13.91 8.80 1.75
CA ARG A 272 -14.69 7.67 1.20
C ARG A 272 -16.16 7.99 0.94
N GLY A 273 -16.63 9.15 1.37
CA GLY A 273 -18.01 9.59 1.16
C GLY A 273 -18.99 8.99 2.17
N LEU A 274 -20.28 9.08 1.83
CA LEU A 274 -21.38 8.74 2.75
C LEU A 274 -21.65 7.23 2.79
N GLU A 275 -21.89 6.62 1.63
CA GLU A 275 -22.24 5.21 1.51
C GLU A 275 -20.99 4.32 1.60
N PRO A 276 -21.07 3.14 2.25
CA PRO A 276 -22.24 2.55 2.90
C PRO A 276 -22.33 2.90 4.42
N TYR A 277 -21.68 3.96 4.87
CA TYR A 277 -21.44 4.23 6.29
C TYR A 277 -22.52 5.09 6.94
N TYR A 278 -22.99 6.09 6.21
CA TYR A 278 -23.76 7.20 6.73
C TYR A 278 -24.86 7.64 5.76
N LYS A 279 -25.98 8.04 6.34
CA LYS A 279 -26.97 8.93 5.73
C LYS A 279 -26.67 10.38 6.13
N VAL A 280 -27.42 11.32 5.55
CA VAL A 280 -27.36 12.73 5.93
C VAL A 280 -28.74 13.31 6.16
N LYS A 281 -28.81 14.31 7.03
CA LYS A 281 -29.98 15.17 7.19
C LYS A 281 -29.63 16.60 6.84
N SER A 282 -30.43 17.19 5.96
CA SER A 282 -30.25 18.58 5.51
C SER A 282 -30.91 19.59 6.45
N GLY A 283 -30.39 20.81 6.47
CA GLY A 283 -30.82 21.88 7.36
C GLY A 283 -29.71 22.92 7.57
N SER A 284 -29.72 23.57 8.74
CA SER A 284 -28.67 24.48 9.17
C SER A 284 -28.45 24.40 10.68
N ILE A 285 -27.20 24.48 11.10
CA ILE A 285 -26.84 24.63 12.51
C ILE A 285 -27.14 26.07 12.98
N ILE A 286 -27.63 26.19 14.21
CA ILE A 286 -27.81 27.47 14.91
C ILE A 286 -26.97 27.40 16.18
N ILE A 287 -25.94 28.25 16.28
CA ILE A 287 -25.06 28.36 17.44
C ILE A 287 -25.56 29.47 18.37
N ARG A 288 -25.72 29.15 19.65
CA ARG A 288 -26.13 30.09 20.72
C ARG A 288 -24.92 30.75 21.38
N ASP A 289 -25.17 31.76 22.20
CA ASP A 289 -24.13 32.53 22.90
C ASP A 289 -23.33 31.72 23.92
N ASP A 290 -23.89 30.63 24.41
CA ASP A 290 -23.23 29.68 25.30
C ASP A 290 -22.46 28.57 24.56
N GLY A 291 -22.34 28.65 23.22
CA GLY A 291 -21.68 27.64 22.40
C GLY A 291 -22.54 26.42 22.08
N SER A 292 -23.71 26.26 22.70
CA SER A 292 -24.61 25.16 22.36
C SER A 292 -25.21 25.34 20.97
N ASN A 293 -25.50 24.24 20.27
CA ASN A 293 -26.13 24.24 18.96
C ASN A 293 -27.55 23.67 18.99
N THR A 294 -28.36 24.11 18.03
CA THR A 294 -29.63 23.46 17.63
C THR A 294 -29.67 23.28 16.11
N TRP A 295 -30.54 22.40 15.62
CA TRP A 295 -30.71 22.15 14.19
C TRP A 295 -32.02 22.74 13.65
N SER A 296 -31.90 23.62 12.66
CA SER A 296 -33.02 24.06 11.82
C SER A 296 -33.19 23.09 10.65
N PRO A 297 -34.41 22.65 10.31
CA PRO A 297 -34.64 21.86 9.09
C PRO A 297 -34.52 22.71 7.81
N ILE A 298 -34.37 24.03 7.93
CA ILE A 298 -34.25 24.96 6.80
C ILE A 298 -32.77 25.27 6.59
N GLY A 299 -32.25 24.90 5.42
CA GLY A 299 -30.87 25.17 5.02
C GLY A 299 -30.31 24.11 4.06
N SER A 300 -29.09 24.35 3.60
CA SER A 300 -28.35 23.47 2.68
C SER A 300 -27.14 22.78 3.33
N GLN A 301 -26.91 23.01 4.62
CA GLN A 301 -25.91 22.27 5.39
C GLN A 301 -26.44 20.87 5.68
N GLN A 302 -25.54 19.95 6.03
CA GLN A 302 -25.89 18.58 6.31
C GLN A 302 -25.17 18.08 7.56
N HIS A 303 -25.80 17.21 8.35
CA HIS A 303 -25.11 16.43 9.36
C HIS A 303 -25.28 14.94 9.10
N LEU A 304 -24.28 14.15 9.48
CA LEU A 304 -24.27 12.70 9.34
C LEU A 304 -25.35 12.05 10.23
N ILE A 305 -25.85 10.91 9.77
CA ILE A 305 -26.66 9.95 10.52
C ILE A 305 -26.01 8.58 10.28
N ALA A 306 -25.72 7.83 11.35
CA ALA A 306 -25.18 6.48 11.22
C ALA A 306 -26.15 5.58 10.43
N ASP A 307 -25.63 4.87 9.41
CA ASP A 307 -26.42 3.93 8.61
C ASP A 307 -25.79 2.53 8.52
N ARG A 308 -24.66 2.34 9.21
CA ARG A 308 -23.93 1.08 9.30
C ARG A 308 -23.74 0.67 10.77
N PRO A 309 -23.66 -0.64 11.09
CA PRO A 309 -23.35 -1.06 12.45
C PRO A 309 -22.04 -0.45 12.96
N VAL A 310 -22.09 0.10 14.18
CA VAL A 310 -20.95 0.77 14.85
C VAL A 310 -19.69 -0.09 14.82
N ALA A 311 -19.81 -1.39 15.14
CA ALA A 311 -18.69 -2.32 15.15
C ALA A 311 -17.99 -2.47 13.78
N GLU A 312 -18.73 -2.37 12.68
CA GLU A 312 -18.14 -2.46 11.33
C GLU A 312 -17.34 -1.19 10.99
N VAL A 313 -17.88 -0.01 11.31
CA VAL A 313 -17.17 1.26 11.10
C VAL A 313 -15.94 1.34 12.01
N GLN A 314 -16.07 0.90 13.27
CA GLN A 314 -14.97 0.78 14.22
C GLN A 314 -13.85 -0.09 13.67
N GLN A 315 -14.17 -1.29 13.18
CA GLN A 315 -13.17 -2.19 12.62
C GLN A 315 -12.45 -1.58 11.41
N ILE A 316 -13.17 -0.84 10.55
CA ILE A 316 -12.58 -0.14 9.41
C ILE A 316 -11.59 0.92 9.88
N ILE A 317 -11.96 1.74 10.86
CA ILE A 317 -11.10 2.80 11.40
C ILE A 317 -9.89 2.19 12.12
N ASP A 318 -10.08 1.15 12.95
CA ASP A 318 -8.98 0.44 13.61
C ASP A 318 -8.01 -0.16 12.58
N ASN A 319 -8.52 -0.77 11.50
CA ASN A 319 -7.67 -1.31 10.44
C ASN A 319 -6.84 -0.23 9.76
N LEU A 320 -7.42 0.93 9.48
CA LEU A 320 -6.71 2.07 8.89
C LEU A 320 -5.66 2.64 9.87
N MET A 321 -6.00 2.78 11.15
CA MET A 321 -5.04 3.23 12.17
C MET A 321 -3.90 2.24 12.40
N MET A 322 -4.13 0.95 12.20
CA MET A 322 -3.10 -0.09 12.31
C MET A 322 -2.23 -0.23 11.06
N GLN A 323 -2.63 0.36 9.93
CA GLN A 323 -1.83 0.32 8.70
C GLN A 323 -0.49 1.02 8.94
N GLN A 324 0.59 0.26 8.77
CA GLN A 324 1.94 0.81 8.84
C GLN A 324 2.24 1.60 7.56
N PRO A 325 3.09 2.64 7.63
CA PRO A 325 3.55 3.36 6.45
C PRO A 325 4.01 2.40 5.37
N LEU A 326 3.62 2.67 4.11
CA LEU A 326 4.32 2.04 2.99
C LEU A 326 5.79 2.45 3.07
N HIS A 327 6.67 1.53 3.51
CA HIS A 327 8.07 1.83 3.71
C HIS A 327 8.69 2.34 2.40
N ASP A 328 9.28 3.52 2.46
CA ASP A 328 10.13 4.08 1.40
C ASP A 328 11.53 3.46 1.40
N GLU A 329 11.71 2.31 2.07
CA GLU A 329 12.86 1.46 1.81
C GLU A 329 12.65 0.80 0.44
N LYS A 330 13.57 1.09 -0.48
CA LYS A 330 13.77 0.29 -1.69
C LYS A 330 13.65 -1.19 -1.32
N PRO A 331 12.67 -1.93 -1.89
CA PRO A 331 12.42 -3.30 -1.45
C PRO A 331 13.66 -4.15 -1.65
N LEU A 332 13.90 -5.08 -0.73
CA LEU A 332 15.03 -5.99 -0.79
C LEU A 332 14.66 -7.26 -1.56
N VAL A 333 15.25 -7.45 -2.73
CA VAL A 333 15.19 -8.69 -3.50
C VAL A 333 16.42 -9.53 -3.19
N VAL A 334 16.21 -10.74 -2.66
CA VAL A 334 17.31 -11.68 -2.39
C VAL A 334 17.32 -12.78 -3.44
N PHE A 335 18.41 -12.89 -4.17
CA PHE A 335 18.67 -13.98 -5.11
C PHE A 335 19.38 -15.10 -4.36
N VAL A 336 18.79 -16.30 -4.36
CA VAL A 336 19.34 -17.50 -3.72
C VAL A 336 19.71 -18.48 -4.83
N LEU A 337 21.02 -18.62 -5.04
CA LEU A 337 21.61 -19.25 -6.22
C LEU A 337 22.42 -20.47 -5.83
N GLY A 338 22.31 -21.50 -6.64
CA GLY A 338 22.92 -22.81 -6.39
C GLY A 338 22.43 -23.80 -7.43
N ASP A 339 22.39 -23.36 -8.68
CA ASP A 339 22.19 -24.26 -9.81
C ASP A 339 23.55 -24.78 -10.25
N HIS A 340 23.63 -26.08 -10.51
CA HIS A 340 24.88 -26.73 -10.91
C HIS A 340 25.38 -26.30 -12.30
N GLU A 341 24.48 -25.85 -13.18
CA GLU A 341 24.59 -26.08 -14.63
C GLU A 341 24.39 -24.82 -15.48
N TYR A 342 23.60 -23.85 -15.02
CA TYR A 342 23.14 -22.68 -15.78
C TYR A 342 23.72 -21.35 -15.28
N SER A 343 24.78 -21.41 -14.47
CA SER A 343 25.59 -20.24 -14.09
C SER A 343 24.77 -19.09 -13.51
N GLY A 344 23.78 -19.40 -12.65
CA GLY A 344 22.98 -18.39 -11.95
C GLY A 344 23.86 -17.40 -11.18
N GLU A 345 24.98 -17.86 -10.60
CA GLU A 345 25.98 -17.06 -9.90
C GLU A 345 26.71 -16.03 -10.78
N VAL A 346 26.57 -16.13 -12.10
CA VAL A 346 27.12 -15.17 -13.07
C VAL A 346 26.02 -14.31 -13.69
N THR A 347 24.88 -14.90 -14.05
CA THR A 347 23.77 -14.21 -14.73
C THR A 347 22.99 -13.29 -13.78
N MET A 348 22.60 -13.79 -12.61
CA MET A 348 21.72 -13.07 -11.69
C MET A 348 22.35 -11.81 -11.07
N PRO A 349 23.67 -11.73 -10.77
CA PRO A 349 24.30 -10.48 -10.37
C PRO A 349 24.14 -9.33 -11.37
N ILE A 350 24.03 -9.62 -12.67
CA ILE A 350 23.82 -8.58 -13.71
C ILE A 350 22.42 -8.00 -13.59
N ILE A 351 21.40 -8.86 -13.46
CA ILE A 351 20.01 -8.45 -13.25
C ILE A 351 19.86 -7.71 -11.92
N ALA A 352 20.48 -8.23 -10.86
CA ALA A 352 20.47 -7.63 -9.52
C ALA A 352 21.01 -6.19 -9.56
N LYS A 353 22.16 -5.98 -10.21
CA LYS A 353 22.76 -4.65 -10.39
C LYS A 353 21.88 -3.70 -11.20
N GLU A 354 21.16 -4.21 -12.20
CA GLU A 354 20.21 -3.42 -12.98
C GLU A 354 19.02 -2.96 -12.11
N LEU A 355 18.46 -3.86 -11.28
CA LEU A 355 17.40 -3.54 -10.31
C LEU A 355 17.84 -2.43 -9.33
N GLU A 356 19.07 -2.51 -8.83
CA GLU A 356 19.66 -1.49 -7.95
C GLU A 356 19.84 -0.14 -8.62
N LYS A 357 20.43 -0.16 -9.82
CA LYS A 357 20.82 1.05 -10.53
C LYS A 357 19.62 1.83 -11.03
N ASN A 358 18.61 1.14 -11.55
CA ASN A 358 17.59 1.76 -12.40
C ASN A 358 16.15 1.63 -11.89
N TYR A 359 15.89 0.75 -10.91
CA TYR A 359 14.52 0.44 -10.49
C TYR A 359 14.25 0.68 -9.00
N GLY A 360 15.23 1.23 -8.27
CA GLY A 360 15.03 1.59 -6.86
C GLY A 360 14.74 0.38 -5.98
N ILE A 361 15.43 -0.73 -6.24
CA ILE A 361 15.31 -2.01 -5.53
C ILE A 361 16.67 -2.31 -4.90
N ARG A 362 16.73 -2.72 -3.63
CA ARG A 362 17.97 -3.25 -3.06
C ARG A 362 18.10 -4.70 -3.45
N THR A 363 19.31 -5.18 -3.67
CA THR A 363 19.51 -6.59 -3.93
C THR A 363 20.56 -7.22 -3.02
N LYS A 364 20.39 -8.52 -2.79
CA LYS A 364 21.43 -9.36 -2.19
C LYS A 364 21.52 -10.63 -3.01
N VAL A 365 22.73 -11.03 -3.37
CA VAL A 365 22.97 -12.29 -4.06
C VAL A 365 23.66 -13.24 -3.09
N LEU A 366 23.06 -14.41 -2.88
CA LEU A 366 23.59 -15.52 -2.11
C LEU A 366 23.89 -16.66 -3.09
N THR A 367 25.06 -17.25 -3.00
CA THR A 367 25.49 -18.36 -3.86
C THR A 367 25.86 -19.57 -3.00
N ALA A 368 25.73 -20.76 -3.56
CA ALA A 368 26.35 -21.96 -3.02
C ALA A 368 27.86 -21.74 -2.75
N PHE A 369 28.35 -22.36 -1.67
CA PHE A 369 29.72 -22.20 -1.20
C PHE A 369 30.37 -23.56 -0.90
N PRO A 370 31.62 -23.83 -1.32
CA PRO A 370 32.60 -22.88 -1.88
C PRO A 370 32.35 -22.44 -3.32
N ASP A 371 31.52 -23.16 -4.05
CA ASP A 371 31.17 -22.88 -5.44
C ASP A 371 29.77 -23.47 -5.76
N GLN A 372 29.34 -23.34 -7.02
CA GLN A 372 28.03 -23.79 -7.49
C GLN A 372 27.78 -25.30 -7.30
N ASN A 373 28.84 -26.11 -7.23
CA ASN A 373 28.76 -27.57 -7.07
C ASN A 373 28.49 -27.97 -5.62
N SER A 374 28.57 -27.03 -4.67
CA SER A 374 28.29 -27.31 -3.27
C SER A 374 26.80 -27.40 -2.98
N GLU A 375 26.32 -28.61 -2.70
CA GLU A 375 24.91 -28.86 -2.43
C GLU A 375 24.46 -28.51 -1.01
N GLU A 376 25.40 -28.40 -0.05
CA GLU A 376 25.08 -28.42 1.38
C GLU A 376 25.24 -27.06 2.07
N ASN A 377 25.58 -25.99 1.35
CA ASN A 377 25.79 -24.69 2.00
C ASN A 377 25.52 -23.49 1.09
N ILE A 378 24.62 -22.61 1.53
CA ILE A 378 24.43 -21.25 0.99
C ILE A 378 24.53 -20.26 2.16
N PRO A 379 25.69 -19.60 2.38
CA PRO A 379 25.85 -18.67 3.49
C PRO A 379 25.01 -17.40 3.31
N GLY A 380 24.55 -16.83 4.44
CA GLY A 380 23.83 -15.56 4.46
C GLY A 380 22.31 -15.66 4.39
N LEU A 381 21.73 -16.86 4.50
CA LEU A 381 20.28 -17.09 4.42
C LEU A 381 19.48 -16.40 5.54
N GLU A 382 20.11 -15.97 6.64
CA GLU A 382 19.46 -15.15 7.67
C GLU A 382 18.92 -13.82 7.13
N ILE A 383 19.44 -13.32 6.00
CA ILE A 383 18.95 -12.11 5.35
C ILE A 383 17.51 -12.25 4.83
N LEU A 384 17.02 -13.48 4.63
CA LEU A 384 15.66 -13.73 4.12
C LEU A 384 14.59 -13.15 5.06
N GLU A 385 14.86 -13.01 6.35
CA GLU A 385 13.95 -12.35 7.30
C GLU A 385 13.59 -10.91 6.89
N LYS A 386 14.53 -10.23 6.22
CA LYS A 386 14.40 -8.84 5.76
C LYS A 386 13.99 -8.73 4.30
N ALA A 387 13.95 -9.84 3.55
CA ALA A 387 13.62 -9.82 2.14
C ALA A 387 12.15 -9.45 1.91
N ASP A 388 11.90 -8.68 0.85
CA ASP A 388 10.55 -8.38 0.35
C ASP A 388 10.16 -9.33 -0.80
N LEU A 389 11.16 -9.84 -1.53
CA LEU A 389 11.02 -10.87 -2.56
C LEU A 389 12.26 -11.77 -2.53
N VAL A 390 12.05 -13.08 -2.68
CA VAL A 390 13.13 -14.04 -2.89
C VAL A 390 13.03 -14.67 -4.26
N VAL A 391 14.16 -14.68 -4.98
CA VAL A 391 14.31 -15.30 -6.29
C VAL A 391 15.17 -16.55 -6.14
N PHE A 392 14.57 -17.72 -6.36
CA PHE A 392 15.27 -19.01 -6.29
C PHE A 392 15.73 -19.47 -7.67
N PHE A 393 17.01 -19.76 -7.76
CA PHE A 393 17.64 -20.44 -8.88
C PHE A 393 18.51 -21.57 -8.32
N LEU A 394 17.85 -22.67 -7.96
CA LEU A 394 18.42 -23.78 -7.20
C LEU A 394 18.26 -25.11 -7.92
N ARG A 395 19.20 -26.03 -7.71
CA ARG A 395 19.13 -27.41 -8.19
C ARG A 395 19.63 -28.38 -7.13
N TRP A 396 18.86 -29.40 -6.79
CA TRP A 396 19.34 -30.56 -6.00
C TRP A 396 20.18 -30.21 -4.75
N ARG A 397 19.84 -29.15 -4.03
CA ARG A 397 20.49 -28.81 -2.76
C ARG A 397 20.13 -29.82 -1.67
N ARG A 398 21.03 -29.96 -0.70
CA ARG A 398 20.88 -30.73 0.53
C ARG A 398 21.30 -29.87 1.73
N LEU A 399 20.73 -28.67 1.82
CA LEU A 399 21.08 -27.71 2.88
C LEU A 399 20.78 -28.28 4.28
N PRO A 400 21.55 -27.92 5.31
CA PRO A 400 21.27 -28.33 6.68
C PRO A 400 19.96 -27.73 7.19
N ALA A 401 19.38 -28.36 8.22
CA ALA A 401 18.10 -27.96 8.80
C ALA A 401 18.05 -26.48 9.21
N GLU A 402 19.16 -25.93 9.72
CA GLU A 402 19.28 -24.52 10.09
C GLU A 402 19.08 -23.58 8.88
N GLN A 403 19.67 -23.90 7.73
CA GLN A 403 19.53 -23.09 6.51
C GLN A 403 18.14 -23.24 5.88
N ILE A 404 17.59 -24.46 5.90
CA ILE A 404 16.20 -24.70 5.49
C ILE A 404 15.22 -23.90 6.35
N LYS A 405 15.52 -23.69 7.64
CA LYS A 405 14.62 -22.94 8.53
C LYS A 405 14.42 -21.51 8.08
N TYR A 406 15.44 -20.85 7.52
CA TYR A 406 15.28 -19.50 6.96
C TYR A 406 14.37 -19.47 5.74
N ILE A 407 14.46 -20.48 4.87
CA ILE A 407 13.58 -20.63 3.69
C ILE A 407 12.15 -20.94 4.13
N GLU A 408 11.97 -21.84 5.11
CA GLU A 408 10.66 -22.16 5.69
C GLU A 408 10.00 -20.93 6.30
N ASN A 409 10.71 -20.20 7.17
CA ASN A 409 10.18 -18.99 7.80
C ASN A 409 9.82 -17.91 6.77
N TYR A 410 10.61 -17.79 5.69
CA TYR A 410 10.30 -16.87 4.61
C TYR A 410 9.01 -17.26 3.88
N LEU A 411 8.85 -18.52 3.51
CA LEU A 411 7.64 -19.01 2.85
C LEU A 411 6.41 -18.87 3.75
N GLU A 412 6.51 -19.27 5.01
CA GLU A 412 5.43 -19.16 6.02
C GLU A 412 4.99 -17.71 6.28
N SER A 413 5.85 -16.73 5.98
CA SER A 413 5.48 -15.31 6.07
C SER A 413 4.47 -14.86 5.00
N GLY A 414 4.23 -15.68 3.97
CA GLY A 414 3.34 -15.35 2.85
C GLY A 414 3.89 -14.26 1.92
N LYS A 415 5.18 -13.92 2.04
CA LYS A 415 5.86 -12.97 1.15
C LYS A 415 6.02 -13.55 -0.27
N PRO A 416 6.15 -12.69 -1.30
CA PRO A 416 6.18 -13.14 -2.67
C PRO A 416 7.48 -13.88 -3.01
N VAL A 417 7.41 -14.85 -3.92
CA VAL A 417 8.56 -15.67 -4.34
C VAL A 417 8.65 -15.79 -5.85
N MET A 418 9.86 -15.83 -6.39
CA MET A 418 10.11 -16.13 -7.79
C MET A 418 10.96 -17.39 -7.93
N GLY A 419 10.65 -18.19 -8.94
CA GLY A 419 11.43 -19.35 -9.32
C GLY A 419 11.85 -19.27 -10.78
N LEU A 420 13.11 -19.54 -11.03
CA LEU A 420 13.60 -19.87 -12.36
C LEU A 420 13.83 -21.38 -12.41
N ARG A 421 13.95 -21.93 -13.62
CA ARG A 421 14.63 -23.21 -13.80
C ARG A 421 15.93 -23.17 -12.99
N THR A 422 16.31 -24.14 -12.20
CA THR A 422 15.75 -25.50 -11.97
C THR A 422 14.96 -25.64 -10.68
N SER A 423 14.42 -24.55 -10.13
CA SER A 423 13.82 -24.52 -8.80
C SER A 423 12.54 -25.36 -8.64
N THR A 424 12.01 -25.96 -9.72
CA THR A 424 11.00 -27.03 -9.63
C THR A 424 11.53 -28.26 -8.87
N HIS A 425 12.85 -28.47 -8.85
CA HIS A 425 13.56 -29.53 -8.14
C HIS A 425 14.77 -28.96 -7.38
N ALA A 426 14.51 -27.93 -6.57
CA ALA A 426 15.52 -27.22 -5.80
C ALA A 426 16.27 -28.10 -4.80
N PHE A 427 15.63 -29.13 -4.22
CA PHE A 427 16.20 -30.00 -3.18
C PHE A 427 16.16 -31.48 -3.58
N ASN A 428 17.11 -32.26 -3.05
CA ASN A 428 17.22 -33.70 -3.29
C ASN A 428 17.79 -34.45 -2.07
N TYR A 429 17.02 -34.51 -0.99
CA TYR A 429 17.37 -35.29 0.20
C TYR A 429 17.11 -36.79 0.00
N PRO A 430 17.92 -37.68 0.60
CA PRO A 430 17.69 -39.13 0.56
C PRO A 430 16.36 -39.56 1.19
N GLU A 431 15.86 -40.72 0.79
CA GLU A 431 14.67 -41.34 1.38
C GLU A 431 14.85 -41.55 2.90
N GLY A 432 13.85 -41.15 3.69
CA GLY A 432 13.86 -41.22 5.15
C GLY A 432 14.59 -40.08 5.85
N HIS A 433 15.18 -39.12 5.11
CA HIS A 433 15.79 -37.94 5.70
C HIS A 433 14.73 -37.01 6.30
N GLU A 434 15.02 -36.36 7.44
CA GLU A 434 14.04 -35.50 8.13
C GLU A 434 13.55 -34.31 7.27
N LEU A 435 14.39 -33.88 6.33
CA LEU A 435 14.12 -32.81 5.37
C LEU A 435 13.60 -33.31 4.01
N GLU A 436 13.32 -34.61 3.84
CA GLU A 436 12.83 -35.19 2.58
C GLU A 436 11.58 -34.47 2.03
N LYS A 437 10.74 -33.92 2.91
CA LYS A 437 9.57 -33.11 2.54
C LYS A 437 9.92 -31.95 1.59
N TRP A 438 11.13 -31.41 1.66
CA TRP A 438 11.59 -30.30 0.84
C TRP A 438 11.89 -30.69 -0.60
N ASN A 439 11.97 -31.98 -0.93
CA ASN A 439 12.04 -32.43 -2.33
C ASN A 439 10.81 -31.98 -3.14
N ALA A 440 9.66 -31.76 -2.47
CA ALA A 440 8.44 -31.21 -3.06
C ALA A 440 8.39 -29.67 -3.10
N PHE A 441 9.51 -28.97 -2.90
CA PHE A 441 9.57 -27.50 -2.86
C PHE A 441 8.94 -26.83 -4.08
N GLY A 442 9.14 -27.37 -5.29
CA GLY A 442 8.54 -26.82 -6.50
C GLY A 442 7.01 -26.78 -6.44
N GLU A 443 6.38 -27.82 -5.90
CA GLU A 443 4.93 -27.86 -5.70
C GLU A 443 4.48 -26.86 -4.62
N LEU A 444 5.18 -26.85 -3.49
CA LEU A 444 4.85 -25.99 -2.35
C LEU A 444 4.98 -24.50 -2.66
N ALA A 445 6.05 -24.11 -3.35
CA ALA A 445 6.42 -22.71 -3.61
C ALA A 445 5.87 -22.17 -4.94
N PHE A 446 5.70 -23.02 -5.95
CA PHE A 446 5.45 -22.59 -7.34
C PHE A 446 4.32 -23.32 -8.04
N ASN A 447 3.57 -24.18 -7.34
CA ASN A 447 2.56 -25.03 -7.97
C ASN A 447 3.11 -25.81 -9.17
N SER A 448 4.40 -26.17 -9.14
CA SER A 448 5.07 -26.97 -10.16
C SER A 448 5.10 -28.45 -9.76
N PRO A 449 5.59 -29.36 -10.61
CA PRO A 449 5.80 -30.75 -10.20
C PRO A 449 6.66 -30.86 -8.92
N PRO A 450 6.47 -31.90 -8.09
CA PRO A 450 7.05 -32.03 -6.76
C PRO A 450 8.47 -32.61 -6.79
N GLY A 451 9.28 -32.22 -7.78
CA GLY A 451 10.64 -32.69 -7.99
C GLY A 451 10.89 -33.36 -9.34
N TRP A 452 12.17 -33.66 -9.61
CA TRP A 452 12.63 -34.27 -10.86
C TRP A 452 12.11 -35.71 -10.99
N GLU A 453 11.70 -36.11 -12.20
CA GLU A 453 11.10 -37.43 -12.55
C GLU A 453 9.79 -37.77 -11.81
N LYS A 454 9.29 -36.88 -10.94
CA LYS A 454 7.97 -37.03 -10.31
C LYS A 454 6.90 -36.46 -11.22
N LYS A 455 5.75 -37.14 -11.30
CA LYS A 455 4.59 -36.70 -12.10
C LYS A 455 4.93 -36.41 -13.58
N GLY A 456 5.90 -37.16 -14.12
CA GLY A 456 6.36 -37.00 -15.50
C GLY A 456 7.22 -35.77 -15.73
N HIS A 457 7.75 -35.12 -14.68
CA HIS A 457 8.60 -33.94 -14.79
C HIS A 457 10.02 -34.30 -15.27
N THR A 458 10.26 -34.09 -16.55
CA THR A 458 11.52 -34.34 -17.26
C THR A 458 11.75 -33.23 -18.29
N HIS A 459 12.53 -33.48 -19.34
CA HIS A 459 12.62 -32.61 -20.50
C HIS A 459 12.73 -33.39 -21.83
N TYR A 460 12.50 -32.69 -22.94
CA TYR A 460 12.55 -33.25 -24.30
C TYR A 460 13.96 -33.32 -24.94
N GLY A 461 14.98 -33.63 -24.13
CA GLY A 461 16.37 -33.75 -24.60
C GLY A 461 17.22 -32.48 -24.49
N HIS A 462 18.53 -32.68 -24.26
CA HIS A 462 19.51 -31.60 -24.01
C HIS A 462 19.91 -30.80 -25.24
N GLU A 463 19.67 -31.34 -26.43
CA GLU A 463 19.94 -30.66 -27.72
C GLU A 463 18.71 -29.88 -28.24
N SER A 464 17.55 -30.06 -27.60
CA SER A 464 16.31 -29.36 -27.98
C SER A 464 16.32 -27.91 -27.50
N THR A 465 15.58 -27.06 -28.20
CA THR A 465 15.30 -25.68 -27.78
C THR A 465 13.80 -25.46 -27.68
N THR A 466 13.38 -24.26 -27.25
CA THR A 466 11.96 -23.93 -27.09
C THR A 466 11.61 -22.70 -27.91
N GLU A 467 10.54 -22.78 -28.71
CA GLU A 467 9.85 -21.59 -29.22
C GLU A 467 8.79 -21.18 -28.20
N VAL A 468 8.93 -19.99 -27.63
CA VAL A 468 8.03 -19.49 -26.59
C VAL A 468 6.97 -18.59 -27.22
N SER A 469 5.73 -18.70 -26.76
CA SER A 469 4.59 -17.90 -27.22
C SER A 469 3.77 -17.36 -26.06
N VAL A 470 3.26 -16.15 -26.19
CA VAL A 470 2.31 -15.54 -25.25
C VAL A 470 0.95 -16.23 -25.39
N ILE A 471 0.33 -16.58 -24.26
CA ILE A 471 -1.04 -17.11 -24.24
C ILE A 471 -2.01 -15.96 -24.55
N PRO A 472 -2.79 -16.01 -25.65
CA PRO A 472 -3.58 -14.87 -26.12
C PRO A 472 -4.59 -14.33 -25.11
N GLU A 473 -5.17 -15.21 -24.29
CA GLU A 473 -6.21 -14.88 -23.31
C GLU A 473 -5.70 -13.98 -22.18
N VAL A 474 -4.39 -13.99 -21.90
CA VAL A 474 -3.75 -13.24 -20.82
C VAL A 474 -2.73 -12.23 -21.31
N LYS A 475 -2.71 -11.92 -22.61
CA LYS A 475 -1.71 -11.02 -23.23
C LYS A 475 -1.58 -9.64 -22.58
N ASP A 476 -2.64 -9.16 -21.94
CA ASP A 476 -2.70 -7.87 -21.26
C ASP A 476 -2.20 -7.95 -19.80
N HIS A 477 -1.77 -9.14 -19.34
CA HIS A 477 -1.22 -9.33 -18.01
C HIS A 477 0.05 -8.48 -17.83
N PRO A 478 0.22 -7.73 -16.72
CA PRO A 478 1.32 -6.78 -16.58
C PRO A 478 2.72 -7.38 -16.77
N ILE A 479 2.93 -8.63 -16.36
CA ILE A 479 4.21 -9.34 -16.55
C ILE A 479 4.64 -9.41 -18.03
N LEU A 480 3.68 -9.43 -18.96
CA LEU A 480 3.93 -9.55 -20.40
C LEU A 480 4.20 -8.20 -21.09
N THR A 481 4.27 -7.10 -20.33
CA THR A 481 4.51 -5.76 -20.88
C THR A 481 5.84 -5.69 -21.64
N GLY A 482 5.76 -5.57 -22.97
CA GLY A 482 6.93 -5.48 -23.84
C GLY A 482 7.69 -6.79 -24.02
N VAL A 483 7.08 -7.93 -23.66
CA VAL A 483 7.51 -9.27 -24.08
C VAL A 483 6.95 -9.51 -25.48
N GLU A 484 7.76 -10.03 -26.41
CA GLU A 484 7.29 -10.33 -27.77
C GLU A 484 6.29 -11.49 -27.77
N GLU A 485 5.35 -11.48 -28.73
CA GLU A 485 4.32 -12.52 -28.84
C GLU A 485 4.92 -13.92 -29.03
N ASN A 486 6.06 -14.00 -29.72
CA ASN A 486 6.86 -15.22 -29.87
C ASN A 486 8.35 -14.87 -29.76
N PHE A 487 9.13 -15.72 -29.11
CA PHE A 487 10.59 -15.57 -29.03
C PHE A 487 11.27 -16.93 -28.80
N PRO A 488 12.51 -17.12 -29.29
CA PRO A 488 13.25 -18.34 -29.04
C PRO A 488 13.78 -18.37 -27.60
N ALA A 489 13.91 -19.56 -27.04
CA ALA A 489 14.65 -19.81 -25.81
C ALA A 489 15.56 -21.03 -26.00
N LYS A 490 16.80 -20.92 -25.54
CA LYS A 490 17.79 -21.99 -25.57
C LYS A 490 17.46 -23.10 -24.58
N SER A 491 16.76 -22.78 -23.48
CA SER A 491 16.22 -23.78 -22.57
C SER A 491 15.48 -24.88 -23.33
N TRP A 492 15.90 -26.12 -23.11
CA TRP A 492 15.09 -27.27 -23.49
C TRP A 492 13.80 -27.32 -22.66
N LEU A 493 12.71 -27.75 -23.31
CA LEU A 493 11.37 -27.69 -22.76
C LEU A 493 11.17 -28.73 -21.66
N TYR A 494 10.75 -28.27 -20.47
CA TYR A 494 10.33 -29.12 -19.37
C TYR A 494 8.91 -29.65 -19.55
N THR A 495 8.70 -30.90 -19.17
CA THR A 495 7.37 -31.51 -19.13
C THR A 495 6.72 -31.25 -17.77
N VAL A 496 5.51 -30.67 -17.78
CA VAL A 496 4.75 -30.37 -16.53
C VAL A 496 3.27 -30.76 -16.62
N LEU A 497 2.76 -30.94 -17.84
CA LEU A 497 1.40 -31.40 -18.09
C LEU A 497 1.32 -32.93 -17.89
N PRO A 498 0.13 -33.48 -17.58
CA PRO A 498 -1.18 -32.81 -17.50
C PRO A 498 -1.51 -32.17 -16.15
N ASP A 499 -0.72 -32.46 -15.11
CA ASP A 499 -1.11 -32.17 -13.73
C ASP A 499 -0.75 -30.73 -13.27
N TYR A 500 0.23 -30.10 -13.90
CA TYR A 500 0.78 -28.81 -13.48
C TYR A 500 0.78 -27.77 -14.60
N PRO A 501 0.82 -26.47 -14.27
CA PRO A 501 0.73 -25.87 -12.92
C PRO A 501 -0.59 -26.14 -12.19
N LEU A 502 -0.54 -26.32 -10.86
CA LEU A 502 -1.76 -26.55 -10.06
C LEU A 502 -2.72 -25.37 -10.18
N LYS A 503 -4.02 -25.64 -10.30
CA LYS A 503 -5.05 -24.59 -10.28
C LYS A 503 -5.17 -23.98 -8.87
N PRO A 504 -5.43 -22.66 -8.73
CA PRO A 504 -5.79 -21.70 -9.78
C PRO A 504 -4.60 -20.89 -10.34
N SER A 505 -3.47 -21.52 -10.68
CA SER A 505 -2.37 -20.80 -11.35
C SER A 505 -2.79 -20.29 -12.74
N GLU A 506 -2.34 -19.08 -13.08
CA GLU A 506 -2.54 -18.46 -14.39
C GLU A 506 -1.29 -18.67 -15.24
N TRP A 507 -1.48 -19.29 -16.40
CA TRP A 507 -0.39 -19.55 -17.33
C TRP A 507 -0.20 -18.33 -18.21
N LEU A 508 1.05 -17.91 -18.39
CA LEU A 508 1.40 -16.70 -19.12
C LEU A 508 2.02 -17.02 -20.49
N LEU A 509 2.91 -18.01 -20.52
CA LEU A 509 3.67 -18.37 -21.71
C LEU A 509 3.59 -19.88 -21.97
N MET A 510 3.50 -20.24 -23.24
CA MET A 510 3.57 -21.62 -23.74
C MET A 510 4.87 -21.86 -24.51
N GLY A 511 5.54 -22.96 -24.20
CA GLY A 511 6.70 -23.43 -24.93
C GLY A 511 6.34 -24.56 -25.90
N LYS A 512 6.82 -24.45 -27.13
CA LYS A 512 6.82 -25.51 -28.14
C LYS A 512 8.26 -26.05 -28.28
N PRO A 513 8.48 -27.37 -28.18
CA PRO A 513 9.82 -27.91 -28.33
C PRO A 513 10.27 -27.87 -29.79
N ILE A 514 11.54 -27.57 -30.01
CA ILE A 514 12.21 -27.55 -31.31
C ILE A 514 13.28 -28.63 -31.31
N ASN A 515 13.20 -29.55 -32.28
CA ASN A 515 14.03 -30.74 -32.38
C ASN A 515 14.08 -31.58 -31.08
N PRO A 516 12.92 -31.95 -30.50
CA PRO A 516 12.88 -32.81 -29.31
C PRO A 516 13.40 -34.22 -29.61
N ASP A 517 13.94 -34.88 -28.58
CA ASP A 517 14.27 -36.32 -28.62
C ASP A 517 13.00 -37.19 -28.80
N ASP A 518 11.87 -36.69 -28.30
CA ASP A 518 10.55 -37.32 -28.41
C ASP A 518 9.76 -36.75 -29.60
N PRO A 519 9.47 -37.54 -30.65
CA PRO A 519 8.69 -37.07 -31.79
C PRO A 519 7.22 -36.79 -31.47
N GLU A 520 6.70 -37.28 -30.33
CA GLU A 520 5.33 -37.04 -29.86
C GLU A 520 5.26 -35.91 -28.82
N ALA A 521 6.34 -35.13 -28.68
CA ALA A 521 6.42 -34.03 -27.74
C ALA A 521 5.27 -33.02 -27.89
N ILE A 522 4.69 -32.62 -26.77
CA ILE A 522 3.61 -31.65 -26.69
C ILE A 522 4.11 -30.30 -26.17
N ASN A 523 3.30 -29.27 -26.32
CA ASN A 523 3.62 -27.96 -25.75
C ASN A 523 3.38 -27.97 -24.24
N HIS A 524 4.23 -27.28 -23.48
CA HIS A 524 4.08 -27.12 -22.02
C HIS A 524 4.14 -25.65 -21.60
N PRO A 525 3.41 -25.25 -20.55
CA PRO A 525 3.54 -23.91 -20.00
C PRO A 525 4.96 -23.70 -19.48
N VAL A 526 5.55 -22.55 -19.84
CA VAL A 526 6.94 -22.21 -19.48
C VAL A 526 7.04 -21.01 -18.54
N ALA A 527 5.95 -20.28 -18.34
CA ALA A 527 5.85 -19.28 -17.28
C ALA A 527 4.41 -19.18 -16.75
N TRP A 528 4.26 -19.09 -15.44
CA TRP A 528 2.97 -18.97 -14.77
C TRP A 528 3.10 -18.26 -13.43
N THR A 529 1.95 -17.85 -12.89
CA THR A 529 1.83 -17.10 -11.65
C THR A 529 0.66 -17.63 -10.82
N GLY A 530 0.67 -17.37 -9.51
CA GLY A 530 -0.42 -17.78 -8.64
C GLY A 530 -0.17 -17.45 -7.16
N ILE A 531 -0.91 -18.15 -6.30
CA ILE A 531 -0.70 -18.17 -4.85
C ILE A 531 -0.17 -19.55 -4.47
N ASN A 532 0.92 -19.59 -3.72
CA ASN A 532 1.58 -20.81 -3.29
C ASN A 532 0.89 -21.41 -2.04
N SER A 533 1.39 -22.55 -1.56
CA SER A 533 0.79 -23.27 -0.43
C SER A 533 0.84 -22.49 0.91
N TYR A 534 1.63 -21.43 0.98
CA TYR A 534 1.80 -20.57 2.15
C TYR A 534 1.05 -19.23 2.03
N GLY A 535 0.27 -19.03 0.97
CA GLY A 535 -0.47 -17.78 0.73
C GLY A 535 0.35 -16.68 0.06
N GLY A 536 1.59 -16.96 -0.33
CA GLY A 536 2.46 -16.02 -1.03
C GLY A 536 2.20 -15.98 -2.54
N LYS A 537 2.20 -14.78 -3.11
CA LYS A 537 2.17 -14.56 -4.56
C LYS A 537 3.47 -15.07 -5.19
N PHE A 538 3.39 -15.82 -6.28
CA PHE A 538 4.61 -16.29 -6.95
C PHE A 538 4.61 -16.06 -8.45
N PHE A 539 5.81 -15.99 -9.04
CA PHE A 539 6.02 -16.18 -10.47
C PHE A 539 7.03 -17.31 -10.67
N MET A 540 6.77 -18.21 -11.61
CA MET A 540 7.65 -19.32 -11.95
C MET A 540 7.86 -19.38 -13.45
N THR A 541 9.10 -19.63 -13.86
CA THR A 541 9.42 -19.99 -15.24
C THR A 541 10.33 -21.22 -15.30
N THR A 542 10.10 -22.09 -16.28
CA THR A 542 10.98 -23.23 -16.61
C THR A 542 12.10 -22.86 -17.58
N LEU A 543 12.22 -21.57 -17.91
CA LEU A 543 13.34 -20.98 -18.63
C LEU A 543 14.43 -20.54 -17.63
N GLY A 544 15.66 -20.41 -18.10
CA GLY A 544 16.81 -20.07 -17.26
C GLY A 544 18.15 -20.58 -17.77
N HIS A 545 18.22 -21.07 -19.00
CA HIS A 545 19.50 -21.34 -19.64
C HIS A 545 20.29 -20.03 -19.79
N PRO A 546 21.63 -20.00 -19.65
CA PRO A 546 22.41 -18.76 -19.72
C PRO A 546 22.10 -17.90 -20.96
N GLU A 547 21.97 -18.56 -22.12
CA GLU A 547 21.64 -17.91 -23.39
C GLU A 547 20.21 -17.35 -23.44
N ASP A 548 19.26 -17.86 -22.66
CA ASP A 548 17.91 -17.27 -22.59
C ASP A 548 17.99 -15.82 -22.11
N PHE A 549 18.94 -15.49 -21.23
CA PHE A 549 19.10 -14.14 -20.71
C PHE A 549 19.69 -13.16 -21.73
N SER A 550 20.17 -13.63 -22.88
CA SER A 550 20.51 -12.76 -24.01
C SER A 550 19.28 -12.28 -24.78
N GLU A 551 18.14 -12.96 -24.63
CA GLU A 551 16.87 -12.61 -25.27
C GLU A 551 16.16 -11.49 -24.51
N ILE A 552 15.84 -10.40 -25.21
CA ILE A 552 15.21 -9.20 -24.63
C ILE A 552 13.87 -9.55 -23.98
N SER A 553 13.08 -10.44 -24.60
CA SER A 553 11.81 -10.92 -24.07
C SER A 553 11.97 -11.63 -22.72
N MET A 554 13.05 -12.39 -22.53
CA MET A 554 13.36 -13.04 -21.25
C MET A 554 13.79 -12.01 -20.19
N GLN A 555 14.65 -11.05 -20.55
CA GLN A 555 15.04 -9.98 -19.64
C GLN A 555 13.82 -9.17 -19.16
N ARG A 556 12.92 -8.85 -20.11
CA ARG A 556 11.63 -8.21 -19.84
C ARG A 556 10.78 -9.02 -18.88
N LEU A 557 10.60 -10.31 -19.17
CA LEU A 557 9.80 -11.21 -18.36
C LEU A 557 10.27 -11.20 -16.89
N ILE A 558 11.57 -11.34 -16.64
CA ILE A 558 12.13 -11.35 -15.29
C ILE A 558 11.98 -10.00 -14.59
N LEU A 559 12.33 -8.88 -15.25
CA LEU A 559 12.18 -7.55 -14.67
C LEU A 559 10.72 -7.21 -14.35
N ASN A 560 9.81 -7.56 -15.25
CA ASN A 560 8.38 -7.33 -15.07
C ASN A 560 7.82 -8.21 -13.94
N ALA A 561 8.25 -9.47 -13.86
CA ALA A 561 7.87 -10.37 -12.78
C ALA A 561 8.31 -9.82 -11.41
N VAL A 562 9.56 -9.36 -11.26
CA VAL A 562 10.04 -8.73 -10.01
C VAL A 562 9.15 -7.56 -9.58
N HIS A 563 8.82 -6.66 -10.51
CA HIS A 563 7.96 -5.52 -10.20
C HIS A 563 6.54 -5.97 -9.81
N TRP A 564 5.95 -6.87 -10.59
CA TRP A 564 4.60 -7.36 -10.36
C TRP A 564 4.46 -8.13 -9.04
N THR A 565 5.44 -8.98 -8.69
CA THR A 565 5.45 -9.71 -7.42
C THR A 565 5.59 -8.77 -6.23
N LEU A 566 6.37 -7.69 -6.36
CA LEU A 566 6.51 -6.63 -5.35
C LEU A 566 5.33 -5.66 -5.29
N GLY A 567 4.31 -5.82 -6.14
CA GLY A 567 3.19 -4.87 -6.24
C GLY A 567 3.59 -3.50 -6.79
N LYS A 568 4.76 -3.39 -7.45
CA LYS A 568 5.23 -2.18 -8.10
C LYS A 568 4.72 -2.07 -9.54
N PRO A 569 4.57 -0.85 -10.09
CA PRO A 569 4.24 -0.66 -11.49
C PRO A 569 5.29 -1.30 -12.41
N VAL A 570 4.84 -2.06 -13.41
CA VAL A 570 5.73 -2.66 -14.41
C VAL A 570 6.26 -1.57 -15.37
N PRO A 571 7.58 -1.49 -15.60
CA PRO A 571 8.17 -0.50 -16.52
C PRO A 571 7.72 -0.72 -17.98
N LYS A 572 7.15 0.31 -18.60
CA LYS A 572 6.81 0.28 -20.04
C LYS A 572 8.02 0.00 -20.94
N GLN A 573 9.19 0.48 -20.54
CA GLN A 573 10.45 0.35 -21.27
C GLN A 573 11.58 -0.10 -20.33
N MET A 574 12.51 -0.93 -20.82
CA MET A 574 13.75 -1.19 -20.08
C MET A 574 14.61 0.07 -20.10
N LYS A 575 15.29 0.34 -18.99
CA LYS A 575 16.25 1.44 -18.88
C LYS A 575 17.57 1.12 -19.57
N THR A 576 17.97 -0.14 -19.52
CA THR A 576 19.18 -0.65 -20.17
C THR A 576 18.88 -2.02 -20.76
N GLU A 577 19.33 -2.27 -21.98
CA GLU A 577 19.43 -3.63 -22.52
C GLU A 577 20.65 -4.32 -21.86
N LEU A 578 20.44 -5.50 -21.29
CA LEU A 578 21.50 -6.19 -20.56
C LEU A 578 22.30 -7.07 -21.53
N ASN A 579 23.60 -6.84 -21.60
CA ASN A 579 24.49 -7.69 -22.38
C ASN A 579 24.90 -8.91 -21.54
N ILE A 580 24.08 -9.96 -21.56
CA ILE A 580 24.29 -11.20 -20.80
C ILE A 580 24.76 -12.30 -21.75
N ASN A 581 26.07 -12.39 -21.95
CA ASN A 581 26.72 -13.42 -22.76
C ASN A 581 27.46 -14.40 -21.85
N VAL A 582 26.71 -15.19 -21.09
CA VAL A 582 27.27 -16.21 -20.19
C VAL A 582 27.21 -17.55 -20.92
N PRO A 583 28.34 -18.27 -21.08
CA PRO A 583 28.32 -19.57 -21.73
C PRO A 583 27.64 -20.62 -20.84
N TYR A 584 27.03 -21.61 -21.48
CA TYR A 584 26.55 -22.80 -20.82
C TYR A 584 27.70 -23.65 -20.27
N ARG A 585 27.65 -24.01 -18.99
CA ARG A 585 28.71 -24.79 -18.31
C ARG A 585 28.57 -26.29 -18.56
N GLY A 586 27.36 -26.80 -18.72
CA GLY A 586 27.11 -28.24 -18.79
C GLY A 586 27.04 -28.91 -17.43
N ILE A 587 26.81 -30.22 -17.44
CA ILE A 587 26.92 -31.07 -16.25
C ILE A 587 28.39 -31.48 -16.13
N GLU A 588 29.12 -30.87 -15.21
CA GLU A 588 30.43 -31.40 -14.78
C GLU A 588 30.16 -32.56 -13.81
N ASN A 589 30.64 -33.77 -14.16
CA ASN A 589 30.49 -34.98 -13.36
C ASN A 589 31.37 -34.99 -12.12
#